data_AF-A0AAJ6D9W5-F1
#
_entry.id   AF-A0AAJ6D9W5-F1
#
_cell.length_a   1.000
_cell.length_b   1.000
_cell.length_c   1.000
_cell.angle_alpha   90.00
_cell.angle_beta   90.00
_cell.angle_gamma   90.00
#
_symmetry.space_group_name_H-M   'P 1'
#
loop_
_entity.id
_entity.type
_entity.pdbx_description
1 polymer ?
#
loop_
_entity_poly.entity_id
_entity_poly.type
_entity_poly.pdbx_seq_one_letter_code
_entity_poly.pdbx_strand_id
1 'polypeptide(L)' 'MNITFVELPPFEEYRKKYLDDDSFRLLQNELLKFPDKGELIQGTGGRKKITYCGYY' A
#
# COMPACT_ATOMS: atom_id res chain seq x y z
N MET A 1 4.68 -17.51 2.96
CA MET A 1 5.45 -16.44 2.33
C MET A 1 5.48 -15.29 3.33
N ASN A 2 6.64 -14.85 3.79
CA ASN A 2 6.72 -13.68 4.67
C ASN A 2 6.90 -12.44 3.80
N ILE A 3 5.96 -11.51 3.90
CA ILE A 3 6.02 -10.21 3.24
C ILE A 3 6.22 -9.17 4.35
N THR A 4 7.26 -8.35 4.18
CA THR A 4 7.55 -7.25 5.10
C THR A 4 7.26 -5.95 4.39
N PHE A 5 6.48 -5.07 5.02
CA PHE A 5 6.23 -3.72 4.53
C PHE A 5 7.34 -2.79 5.01
N VAL A 6 7.93 -2.04 4.09
CA VAL A 6 8.96 -1.02 4.37
C VAL A 6 8.43 0.32 3.89
N GLU A 7 8.27 1.26 4.81
CA GLU A 7 7.84 2.63 4.49
C GLU A 7 9.04 3.47 4.07
N LEU A 8 8.90 4.20 2.96
CA LEU A 8 9.87 5.22 2.57
C LEU A 8 9.56 6.52 3.32
N PRO A 9 10.55 7.39 3.59
CA PRO A 9 10.34 8.60 4.38
C PRO A 9 9.18 9.48 3.90
N PRO A 10 9.00 9.73 2.57
CA PRO A 10 7.85 10.52 2.10
C PRO A 10 6.51 9.82 2.32
N PHE A 11 6.47 8.49 2.30
CA PHE A 11 5.24 7.74 2.55
C PHE A 11 4.84 7.86 4.02
N GLU A 12 5.79 7.64 4.94
CA GLU A 12 5.57 7.73 6.38
C GLU A 12 5.05 9.13 6.78
N GLU A 13 5.65 10.19 6.22
CA GLU A 13 5.26 11.58 6.49
C GLU A 13 3.79 11.87 6.13
N TYR A 14 3.33 11.38 4.97
CA TYR A 14 1.97 11.64 4.50
C TYR A 14 0.95 10.57 4.92
N ARG A 15 1.39 9.41 5.41
CA ARG A 15 0.51 8.26 5.70
C ARG A 15 -0.68 8.66 6.57
N LYS A 16 -0.42 9.22 7.75
CA LYS A 16 -1.47 9.58 8.73
C LYS A 16 -2.43 10.66 8.24
N LYS A 17 -2.06 11.43 7.21
CA LYS A 17 -2.95 12.43 6.59
C LYS A 17 -4.02 11.78 5.72
N TYR A 18 -3.72 10.64 5.12
CA TYR A 18 -4.61 9.95 4.17
C TYR A 18 -5.17 8.63 4.69
N LEU A 19 -4.52 8.04 5.69
CA LEU A 19 -4.78 6.68 6.15
C LEU A 19 -4.48 6.57 7.64
N ASP A 20 -5.54 6.39 8.43
CA ASP A 20 -5.40 6.03 9.85
C ASP A 20 -4.80 4.62 10.01
N ASP A 21 -4.45 4.28 11.24
CA ASP A 21 -3.73 3.04 11.53
C ASP A 21 -4.58 1.78 11.25
N ASP A 22 -5.89 1.83 11.44
CA ASP A 22 -6.79 0.70 11.16
C ASP A 22 -6.97 0.50 9.65
N SER A 23 -7.23 1.57 8.91
CA SER A 23 -7.29 1.57 7.45
C SER A 23 -5.97 1.11 6.82
N PHE A 24 -4.84 1.51 7.40
CA PHE A 24 -3.52 1.06 6.93
C PHE A 24 -3.29 -0.42 7.16
N ARG A 25 -3.70 -0.95 8.32
CA ARG A 25 -3.63 -2.38 8.62
C ARG A 25 -4.51 -3.20 7.67
N LEU A 26 -5.69 -2.69 7.30
CA LEU A 26 -6.56 -3.33 6.31
C LEU A 26 -5.91 -3.37 4.93
N LEU A 27 -5.30 -2.27 4.48
CA LEU A 27 -4.54 -2.23 3.23
C LEU A 27 -3.39 -3.25 3.23
N GLN A 28 -2.61 -3.32 4.33
CA GLN A 28 -1.52 -4.30 4.46
C GLN A 28 -2.06 -5.74 4.35
N ASN A 29 -3.14 -6.08 5.06
CA ASN A 29 -3.75 -7.41 5.01
C ASN A 29 -4.26 -7.77 3.62
N GLU A 30 -4.77 -6.80 2.88
CA GLU A 30 -5.19 -7.00 1.49
C GLU A 30 -4.00 -7.30 0.58
N LEU A 31 -2.90 -6.56 0.72
CA LEU A 31 -1.67 -6.77 -0.04
C LEU A 31 -0.97 -8.08 0.32
N LEU A 32 -1.11 -8.56 1.55
CA LEU A 32 -0.65 -9.90 1.93
C LEU A 32 -1.41 -11.00 1.18
N LYS A 33 -2.71 -10.81 0.91
CA LYS A 33 -3.54 -11.76 0.17
C LYS A 33 -3.33 -11.66 -1.34
N PHE A 34 -3.16 -10.43 -1.84
CA PHE A 34 -3.03 -10.12 -3.26
C PHE A 34 -1.79 -9.25 -3.49
N PRO A 35 -0.57 -9.83 -3.43
CA PRO A 35 0.68 -9.07 -3.59
C PRO A 35 0.80 -8.40 -4.96
N ASP A 36 0.07 -8.91 -5.95
CA ASP A 36 0.05 -8.37 -7.30
C ASP A 36 -0.96 -7.25 -7.53
N LYS A 37 -1.74 -6.85 -6.52
CA LYS A 37 -2.77 -5.83 -6.64
C LYS A 37 -2.18 -4.48 -7.07
N GLY A 38 -2.94 -3.78 -7.90
CA GLY A 38 -2.59 -2.47 -8.44
C GLY A 38 -2.17 -2.50 -9.90
N GLU A 39 -2.13 -1.33 -10.50
CA GLU A 39 -1.77 -1.16 -11.91
C GLU A 39 -0.26 -0.98 -12.06
N LEU A 40 0.34 -1.70 -13.01
CA LEU A 40 1.76 -1.56 -13.34
C LEU A 40 2.04 -0.18 -13.92
N ILE A 41 2.98 0.54 -13.30
CA ILE A 41 3.44 1.83 -13.79
C ILE A 41 4.57 1.56 -14.81
N GLN A 42 4.27 1.79 -16.08
CA GLN A 42 5.22 1.55 -17.17
C GLN A 42 6.50 2.38 -17.00
N GLY A 43 7.64 1.81 -17.39
CA GLY A 43 8.94 2.48 -17.30
C GLY A 43 9.54 2.61 -15.89
N THR A 44 8.91 2.03 -14.85
CA THR A 44 9.39 2.15 -13.46
C THR A 44 10.08 0.89 -12.90
N GLY A 45 10.26 -0.14 -13.73
CA GLY A 45 10.85 -1.40 -13.29
C GLY A 45 9.95 -2.21 -12.36
N GLY A 46 8.63 -2.16 -12.55
CA GLY A 46 7.67 -3.02 -11.85
C GLY A 46 6.97 -2.41 -10.64
N ARG A 47 7.02 -1.08 -10.45
CA ARG A 47 6.21 -0.43 -9.40
C ARG A 47 4.74 -0.50 -9.77
N LYS A 48 3.88 -0.65 -8.76
CA LYS A 48 2.43 -0.70 -8.91
C LYS A 48 1.76 0.47 -8.18
N LYS A 49 0.66 0.97 -8.72
CA LYS A 49 -0.20 1.97 -8.09
C LYS A 49 -1.51 1.33 -7.64
N ILE A 50 -1.91 1.58 -6.40
CA ILE A 50 -3.18 1.12 -5.85
C ILE A 50 -3.98 2.35 -5.44
N THR A 51 -5.26 2.36 -5.79
CA THR A 51 -6.24 3.30 -5.24
C THR A 51 -6.91 2.62 -4.06
N TYR A 52 -6.83 3.22 -2.87
CA TYR A 52 -7.45 2.70 -1.66
C TYR A 52 -8.45 3.73 -1.14
N CYS A 53 -9.68 3.27 -0.93
CA CYS A 53 -10.73 4.00 -0.23
C CYS A 53 -11.13 3.07 0.92
N GLY A 54 -10.99 3.51 2.17
CA GLY A 54 -11.30 2.69 3.34
C GLY A 54 -12.71 2.12 3.26
N TYR A 55 -12.93 0.96 3.90
CA TYR A 55 -14.27 0.42 4.09
C TYR A 55 -14.92 1.14 5.28
N TYR A 56 -16.11 1.70 5.08
CA TYR A 56 -16.91 2.34 6.13
C TYR A 56 -17.34 1.35 7.22
#